data_AF-A0A920PFR7-F1
#
_entry.id   AF-A0A920PFR7-F1
#
_cell.length_a   1.000
_cell.length_b   1.000
_cell.length_c   1.000
_cell.angle_alpha   90.00
_cell.angle_beta   90.00
_cell.angle_gamma   90.00
#
_symmetry.space_group_name_H-M   'P 1'
#
loop_
_entity.id
_entity.type
_entity.pdbx_description
1 polymer ?
#
loop_
_entity_poly.entity_id
_entity_poly.type
_entity_poly.pdbx_seq_one_letter_code
_entity_poly.pdbx_strand_id
1 'polypeptide(L)'
;MKQKIKQAIDCGRCRDKKYVFVNIKGRVQAETCSCFECKLCEGSRRIFEEAPEGFSKIKECECNWLFERMALFNHAGVPGKFVHEDFNSYSVDPPQHRTQKNALINSKKFIKDYVDRKGQYSQGLIYMGAPGLGKTHIVVSVIKELVMEHGIECKFVDFFELLRDIRTGMERIFQKRILLILM
;
A
#
# COMPACT_ATOMS: atom_id res chain seq x y z
N MET A 1 -16.06 30.29 10.97
CA MET A 1 -15.21 29.47 10.07
C MET A 1 -14.00 28.97 10.86
N LYS A 2 -13.91 27.68 11.20
CA LYS A 2 -12.75 27.13 11.91
C LYS A 2 -11.60 26.96 10.90
N GLN A 3 -10.59 27.83 10.97
CA GLN A 3 -9.35 27.67 10.21
C GLN A 3 -8.69 26.36 10.64
N LYS A 4 -8.56 25.41 9.70
CA LYS A 4 -7.77 24.19 9.92
C LYS A 4 -6.32 24.61 10.04
N ILE A 5 -5.77 24.58 11.25
CA ILE A 5 -4.34 24.72 11.49
C ILE A 5 -3.65 23.59 10.72
N LYS A 6 -2.90 23.94 9.67
CA LYS A 6 -2.05 22.97 8.96
C LYS A 6 -0.93 22.61 9.93
N GLN A 7 -0.91 21.37 10.42
CA GLN A 7 0.23 20.84 11.16
C GLN A 7 1.49 21.02 10.32
N ALA A 8 2.57 21.49 10.94
CA ALA A 8 3.88 21.55 10.32
C ALA A 8 4.34 20.11 9.99
N ILE A 9 4.96 19.93 8.83
CA ILE A 9 5.54 18.65 8.42
C ILE A 9 6.98 18.62 8.93
N ASP A 10 7.36 17.62 9.71
CA ASP A 10 8.69 17.52 10.31
C ASP A 10 9.73 16.98 9.32
N CYS A 11 9.32 16.05 8.44
CA CYS A 11 10.15 15.49 7.39
C CYS A 11 9.54 15.68 6.00
N GLY A 12 10.07 16.60 5.21
CA GLY A 12 9.62 16.83 3.82
C GLY A 12 9.78 15.61 2.89
N ARG A 13 10.71 14.70 3.20
CA ARG A 13 11.00 13.50 2.39
C ARG A 13 9.89 12.45 2.48
N CYS A 14 9.47 12.11 3.70
CA CYS A 14 8.42 11.11 3.93
C CYS A 14 7.06 11.69 4.28
N ARG A 15 6.97 13.01 4.50
CA ARG A 15 5.78 13.71 5.02
C ARG A 15 5.27 13.05 6.31
N ASP A 16 6.21 12.78 7.21
CA ASP A 16 6.02 12.16 8.53
C ASP A 16 5.46 10.74 8.54
N LYS A 17 5.42 10.09 7.37
CA LYS A 17 5.00 8.69 7.25
C LYS A 17 6.03 7.69 7.76
N LYS A 18 7.28 8.10 7.99
CA LYS A 18 8.42 7.25 8.42
C LYS A 18 8.93 6.26 7.36
N TYR A 19 8.29 6.16 6.20
CA TYR A 19 8.72 5.34 5.06
C TYR A 19 8.69 6.14 3.74
N VAL A 20 9.39 5.63 2.74
CA VAL A 20 9.39 6.15 1.37
C VAL A 20 9.22 5.01 0.38
N PHE A 21 8.67 5.33 -0.79
CA PHE A 21 8.67 4.41 -1.93
C PHE A 21 9.87 4.72 -2.83
N VAL A 22 10.60 3.68 -3.22
CA VAL A 22 11.77 3.75 -4.10
C VAL A 22 11.64 2.71 -5.21
N ASN A 23 12.27 2.95 -6.36
CA ASN A 23 12.35 1.97 -7.43
C ASN A 23 13.66 1.19 -7.29
N ILE A 24 13.57 -0.11 -6.99
CA ILE A 24 14.70 -1.01 -6.85
C ILE A 24 14.50 -2.17 -7.81
N LYS A 25 15.46 -2.38 -8.71
CA LYS A 25 15.44 -3.47 -9.71
C LYS A 25 14.11 -3.57 -10.48
N GLY A 26 13.50 -2.42 -10.81
CA GLY A 26 12.26 -2.36 -11.59
C GLY A 26 10.98 -2.67 -10.81
N ARG A 27 11.03 -2.72 -9.46
CA ARG A 27 9.87 -2.87 -8.58
C ARG A 27 9.83 -1.69 -7.61
N VAL A 28 8.62 -1.28 -7.22
CA VAL A 28 8.45 -0.33 -6.13
C VAL A 28 8.72 -1.08 -4.83
N GLN A 29 9.59 -0.52 -3.99
CA GLN A 29 9.85 -1.02 -2.65
C GLN A 29 9.52 0.09 -1.65
N ALA A 30 8.91 -0.29 -0.54
CA ALA A 30 8.78 0.55 0.64
C ALA A 30 10.00 0.32 1.54
N GLU A 31 10.66 1.41 1.91
CA GLU A 31 11.82 1.43 2.80
C GLU A 31 11.61 2.46 3.90
N THR A 32 12.26 2.26 5.04
CA THR A 32 12.29 3.27 6.11
C THR A 32 12.89 4.57 5.59
N CYS A 33 12.27 5.69 5.94
CA CYS A 33 12.89 6.99 5.72
C CYS A 33 14.10 7.14 6.64
N SER A 34 15.16 7.79 6.17
CA SER A 34 16.36 8.06 6.97
C SER A 34 16.10 8.93 8.20
N CYS A 35 14.94 9.59 8.29
CA CYS A 35 14.54 10.35 9.48
C CYS A 35 13.90 9.49 10.58
N PHE A 36 13.63 8.21 10.30
CA PHE A 36 12.93 7.34 11.22
C PHE A 36 13.92 6.49 12.02
N GLU A 37 13.93 6.70 13.32
CA GLU A 37 14.66 5.89 14.30
C GLU A 37 13.72 5.59 15.47
N CYS A 38 13.61 4.31 15.84
CA CYS A 38 12.74 3.90 16.94
C CYS A 38 13.50 3.94 18.27
N LYS A 39 13.17 4.92 19.12
CA LYS A 39 13.80 5.10 20.45
C LYS A 39 13.52 3.97 21.44
N LEU A 40 12.57 3.08 21.16
CA LEU A 40 12.21 1.98 22.05
C LEU A 40 13.03 0.71 21.80
N CYS A 41 13.32 0.40 20.54
CA CYS A 41 14.01 -0.83 20.17
C CYS A 41 15.32 -0.60 19.43
N GLU A 42 15.65 0.64 19.07
CA GLU A 42 16.89 1.00 18.36
C GLU A 42 17.11 0.16 17.08
N GLY A 43 16.03 -0.10 16.35
CA GLY A 43 16.05 -0.91 15.13
C GLY A 43 16.02 -2.44 15.33
N SER A 44 16.13 -2.95 16.55
CA SER A 44 16.03 -4.40 16.82
C SER A 44 14.64 -5.00 16.57
N ARG A 45 13.60 -4.15 16.56
CA ARG A 45 12.16 -4.50 16.43
C ARG A 45 11.62 -5.37 17.56
N ARG A 46 12.39 -5.56 18.62
CA ARG A 46 12.03 -6.34 19.80
C ARG A 46 12.38 -5.54 21.05
N ILE A 47 11.62 -5.73 22.11
CA ILE A 47 11.87 -5.09 23.40
C ILE A 47 11.82 -6.15 24.50
N PHE A 48 12.70 -5.99 25.49
CA PHE A 48 12.76 -6.85 26.66
C PHE A 48 11.84 -6.28 27.74
N GLU A 49 11.04 -7.16 28.34
CA GLU A 49 10.17 -6.82 29.47
C GLU A 49 10.44 -7.80 30.59
N GLU A 50 10.80 -7.28 31.76
CA GLU A 50 10.92 -8.07 32.97
C GLU A 50 9.52 -8.31 33.54
N ALA A 51 9.14 -9.59 33.61
CA ALA A 51 7.89 -10.02 34.24
C ALA A 51 8.10 -10.20 35.75
N PRO A 52 7.03 -10.14 36.57
CA PRO A 52 7.09 -10.58 37.95
C PRO A 52 7.65 -12.01 38.02
N GLU A 53 8.42 -12.31 39.07
CA GLU A 53 9.10 -13.61 39.31
C GLU A 53 10.42 -13.86 38.55
N GLY A 54 11.04 -12.82 37.96
CA GLY A 54 12.39 -12.93 37.40
C GLY A 54 12.47 -13.55 35.99
N PHE A 55 11.32 -13.70 35.32
CA PHE A 55 11.26 -14.10 33.92
C PHE A 55 11.44 -12.89 33.01
N SER A 56 12.37 -12.96 32.07
CA SER A 56 12.48 -11.99 30.98
C SER A 56 11.64 -12.46 29.79
N LYS A 57 10.72 -11.62 29.31
CA LYS A 57 9.96 -11.87 28.07
C LYS A 57 10.42 -10.94 26.97
N ILE A 58 10.54 -11.48 25.75
CA ILE A 58 10.72 -10.68 24.54
C ILE A 58 9.35 -10.42 23.94
N LYS A 59 9.03 -9.16 23.66
CA LYS A 59 7.85 -8.77 22.88
C LYS A 59 8.27 -7.99 21.64
N GLU A 60 7.39 -7.96 20.65
CA GLU A 60 7.59 -7.13 19.48
C GLU A 60 7.46 -5.66 19.83
N CYS A 61 8.33 -4.83 19.25
CA CYS A 61 8.22 -3.39 19.39
C CYS A 61 7.00 -2.90 18.61
N GLU A 62 6.34 -1.84 19.11
CA GLU A 62 5.27 -1.18 18.38
C GLU A 62 5.69 -0.67 17.00
N CYS A 63 6.98 -0.44 16.71
CA CYS A 63 7.39 -0.07 15.36
C CYS A 63 7.30 -1.24 14.35
N ASN A 64 7.18 -2.49 14.82
CA ASN A 64 7.23 -3.68 13.97
C ASN A 64 6.12 -3.70 12.93
N TRP A 65 4.92 -3.16 13.25
CA TRP A 65 3.81 -3.09 12.29
C TRP A 65 4.21 -2.37 10.99
N LEU A 66 5.06 -1.34 11.07
CA LEU A 66 5.49 -0.60 9.87
C LEU A 66 6.36 -1.48 8.97
N PHE A 67 7.27 -2.26 9.56
CA PHE A 67 8.12 -3.19 8.83
C PHE A 67 7.34 -4.34 8.21
N GLU A 68 6.35 -4.87 8.93
CA GLU A 68 5.43 -5.89 8.39
C GLU A 68 4.67 -5.36 7.18
N ARG A 69 4.12 -4.14 7.27
CA ARG A 69 3.42 -3.51 6.13
C ARG A 69 4.34 -3.25 4.95
N MET A 70 5.57 -2.78 5.19
CA MET A 70 6.56 -2.62 4.11
C MET A 70 6.89 -3.97 3.45
N ALA A 71 7.05 -5.04 4.23
CA ALA A 71 7.30 -6.38 3.70
C ALA A 71 6.11 -6.88 2.85
N LEU A 72 4.87 -6.72 3.35
CA LEU A 72 3.64 -7.01 2.58
C LEU A 72 3.59 -6.23 1.26
N PHE A 73 3.94 -4.94 1.29
CA PHE A 73 3.92 -4.09 0.10
C PHE A 73 4.98 -4.54 -0.90
N ASN A 74 6.19 -4.86 -0.43
CA ASN A 74 7.29 -5.31 -1.27
C ASN A 74 6.95 -6.64 -1.98
N HIS A 75 6.18 -7.51 -1.32
CA HIS A 75 5.64 -8.73 -1.91
C HIS A 75 4.48 -8.50 -2.88
N ALA A 76 3.81 -7.35 -2.84
CA ALA A 76 2.72 -7.03 -3.77
C ALA A 76 3.20 -6.89 -5.21
N GLY A 77 4.49 -6.64 -5.44
CA GLY A 77 5.09 -6.71 -6.78
C GLY A 77 4.75 -5.54 -7.71
N VAL A 78 4.45 -4.36 -7.19
CA VAL A 78 4.16 -3.18 -8.01
C VAL A 78 5.35 -2.83 -8.92
N PRO A 79 5.15 -2.63 -10.24
CA PRO A 79 6.23 -2.23 -11.15
C PRO A 79 6.83 -0.86 -10.80
N GLY A 80 8.16 -0.77 -10.81
CA GLY A 80 8.94 0.39 -10.35
C GLY A 80 8.62 1.71 -11.06
N LYS A 81 8.10 1.65 -12.29
CA LYS A 81 7.62 2.83 -13.03
C LYS A 81 6.45 3.57 -12.33
N PHE A 82 5.76 2.91 -11.40
CA PHE A 82 4.66 3.50 -10.63
C PHE A 82 5.07 3.98 -9.22
N VAL A 83 6.36 4.19 -8.99
CA VAL A 83 6.89 4.61 -7.68
C VAL A 83 6.22 5.89 -7.15
N HIS A 84 5.91 6.85 -8.02
CA HIS A 84 5.33 8.14 -7.66
C HIS A 84 3.79 8.19 -7.68
N GLU A 85 3.13 7.08 -8.02
CA GLU A 85 1.66 7.06 -8.13
C GLU A 85 1.00 6.81 -6.80
N ASP A 86 0.21 7.76 -6.34
CA ASP A 86 -0.66 7.67 -5.16
C ASP A 86 -1.92 8.51 -5.35
N PHE A 87 -2.84 8.49 -4.38
CA PHE A 87 -4.09 9.26 -4.51
C PHE A 87 -3.90 10.78 -4.53
N ASN A 88 -2.78 11.29 -4.02
CA ASN A 88 -2.47 12.73 -4.03
C ASN A 88 -1.84 13.17 -5.35
N SER A 89 -1.12 12.29 -6.05
CA SER A 89 -0.59 12.54 -7.39
C SER A 89 -1.58 12.22 -8.51
N TYR A 90 -2.73 11.61 -8.19
CA TYR A 90 -3.77 11.30 -9.18
C TYR A 90 -4.48 12.58 -9.66
N SER A 91 -4.21 12.97 -10.91
CA SER A 91 -4.86 14.14 -11.50
C SER A 91 -6.27 13.84 -12.00
N VAL A 92 -7.13 14.84 -11.85
CA VAL A 92 -8.51 14.81 -12.34
C VAL A 92 -8.65 16.00 -13.29
N ASP A 93 -8.02 15.92 -14.45
CA ASP A 93 -7.96 17.04 -15.40
C ASP A 93 -9.11 16.98 -16.43
N PRO A 94 -9.52 18.13 -16.99
CA PRO A 94 -10.43 18.17 -18.12
C PRO A 94 -9.87 17.41 -19.34
N PRO A 95 -10.72 16.81 -20.20
CA PRO A 95 -12.19 16.82 -20.17
C PRO A 95 -12.85 15.65 -19.41
N GLN A 96 -12.09 14.65 -18.94
CA GLN A 96 -12.64 13.45 -18.27
C GLN A 96 -12.80 13.60 -16.74
N HIS A 97 -12.78 14.83 -16.22
CA HIS A 97 -12.86 15.16 -14.79
C HIS A 97 -13.96 14.38 -14.05
N ARG A 98 -15.15 14.18 -14.66
CA ARG A 98 -16.26 13.47 -13.99
C ARG A 98 -15.99 11.97 -13.79
N THR A 99 -15.50 11.26 -14.80
CA THR A 99 -15.28 9.80 -14.70
C THR A 99 -14.07 9.50 -13.82
N GLN A 100 -12.99 10.28 -13.93
CA GLN A 100 -11.80 10.16 -13.08
C GLN A 100 -12.11 10.49 -11.61
N LYS A 101 -12.92 11.52 -11.35
CA LYS A 101 -13.42 11.83 -10.00
C LYS A 101 -14.25 10.70 -9.42
N ASN A 102 -15.15 10.12 -10.21
CA ASN A 102 -15.95 8.97 -9.77
C ASN A 102 -15.07 7.75 -9.48
N ALA A 103 -14.06 7.48 -10.30
CA ALA A 103 -13.09 6.41 -10.05
C ALA A 103 -12.38 6.63 -8.70
N LEU A 104 -11.91 7.85 -8.41
CA LEU A 104 -11.29 8.20 -7.14
C LEU A 104 -12.23 7.98 -5.94
N ILE A 105 -13.47 8.48 -6.02
CA ILE A 105 -14.47 8.34 -4.95
C ILE A 105 -14.80 6.86 -4.71
N ASN A 106 -15.05 6.11 -5.78
CA ASN A 106 -15.41 4.69 -5.69
C ASN A 106 -14.25 3.85 -5.14
N SER A 107 -13.00 4.21 -5.46
CA SER A 107 -11.81 3.53 -4.93
C SER A 107 -11.66 3.73 -3.43
N LYS A 108 -11.83 4.95 -2.95
CA LYS A 108 -11.79 5.24 -1.50
C LYS A 108 -12.94 4.56 -0.76
N LYS A 109 -14.14 4.54 -1.36
CA LYS A 109 -15.27 3.81 -0.81
C LYS A 109 -14.99 2.30 -0.73
N PHE A 110 -14.43 1.72 -1.80
CA PHE A 110 -14.05 0.31 -1.83
C PHE A 110 -13.06 -0.03 -0.71
N ILE A 111 -12.02 0.77 -0.50
CA ILE A 111 -11.05 0.57 0.59
C ILE A 111 -11.77 0.55 1.94
N LYS A 112 -12.60 1.57 2.20
CA LYS A 112 -13.36 1.67 3.44
C LYS A 112 -14.26 0.44 3.64
N ASP A 113 -15.07 0.09 2.65
CA ASP A 113 -16.01 -1.02 2.74
C ASP A 113 -15.27 -2.37 2.92
N TYR A 114 -14.11 -2.54 2.28
CA TYR A 114 -13.28 -3.74 2.43
C TYR A 114 -12.71 -3.87 3.84
N VAL A 115 -12.17 -2.78 4.39
CA VAL A 115 -11.62 -2.71 5.76
C VAL A 115 -12.71 -2.96 6.78
N ASP A 116 -13.86 -2.29 6.66
CA ASP A 116 -14.99 -2.39 7.58
C ASP A 116 -15.54 -3.83 7.63
N ARG A 117 -15.54 -4.54 6.51
CA ARG A 117 -16.00 -5.94 6.42
C ARG A 117 -14.89 -6.97 6.68
N LYS A 118 -13.72 -6.55 7.15
CA LYS A 118 -12.58 -7.44 7.47
C LYS A 118 -12.24 -8.41 6.33
N GLY A 119 -12.30 -7.93 5.08
CA GLY A 119 -12.02 -8.75 3.90
C GLY A 119 -13.08 -9.78 3.52
N GLN A 120 -14.25 -9.84 4.19
CA GLN A 120 -15.42 -10.60 3.73
C GLN A 120 -16.20 -9.88 2.62
N TYR A 121 -15.53 -8.96 1.92
CA TYR A 121 -16.11 -8.15 0.87
C TYR A 121 -16.13 -8.97 -0.43
N SER A 122 -17.31 -9.30 -0.94
CA SER A 122 -17.50 -10.15 -2.12
C SER A 122 -17.50 -9.40 -3.45
N GLN A 123 -17.29 -8.08 -3.45
CA GLN A 123 -17.31 -7.25 -4.64
C GLN A 123 -15.90 -6.84 -5.06
N GLY A 124 -15.62 -6.86 -6.36
CA GLY A 124 -14.39 -6.33 -6.94
C GLY A 124 -14.56 -4.93 -7.51
N LEU A 125 -13.45 -4.28 -7.87
CA LEU A 125 -13.45 -3.01 -8.57
C LEU A 125 -12.79 -3.18 -9.94
N ILE A 126 -13.47 -2.71 -10.99
CA ILE A 126 -12.98 -2.79 -12.37
C ILE A 126 -12.94 -1.37 -12.94
N TYR A 127 -11.81 -0.99 -13.51
CA TYR A 127 -11.64 0.29 -14.20
C TYR A 127 -11.58 0.05 -15.70
N MET A 128 -12.46 0.70 -16.46
CA MET A 128 -12.51 0.60 -17.92
C MET A 128 -12.46 1.99 -18.55
N GLY A 129 -11.77 2.08 -19.70
CA GLY A 129 -11.65 3.32 -20.44
C GLY A 129 -10.43 3.32 -21.36
N ALA A 130 -10.26 4.40 -22.14
CA ALA A 130 -9.16 4.56 -23.06
C ALA A 130 -7.77 4.42 -22.38
N PRO A 131 -6.71 4.05 -23.13
CA PRO A 131 -5.33 4.11 -22.65
C PRO A 131 -4.98 5.51 -22.13
N GLY A 132 -4.08 5.58 -21.14
CA GLY A 132 -3.59 6.87 -20.61
C GLY A 132 -4.49 7.58 -19.59
N LEU A 133 -5.68 7.06 -19.26
CA LEU A 133 -6.61 7.70 -18.31
C LEU A 133 -6.32 7.43 -16.81
N GLY A 134 -5.11 7.00 -16.44
CA GLY A 134 -4.74 6.80 -15.03
C GLY A 134 -5.33 5.55 -14.34
N LYS A 135 -5.83 4.56 -15.09
CA LYS A 135 -6.38 3.31 -14.50
C LYS A 135 -5.36 2.56 -13.64
N THR A 136 -4.13 2.40 -14.13
CA THR A 136 -3.08 1.73 -13.36
C THR A 136 -2.61 2.57 -12.18
N HIS A 137 -2.59 3.90 -12.34
CA HIS A 137 -2.29 4.83 -11.25
C HIS A 137 -3.23 4.57 -10.08
N ILE A 138 -4.55 4.59 -10.32
CA ILE A 138 -5.52 4.43 -9.25
C ILE A 138 -5.46 3.05 -8.60
N VAL A 139 -5.20 1.98 -9.36
CA VAL A 139 -4.97 0.64 -8.82
C VAL A 139 -3.75 0.62 -7.89
N VAL A 140 -2.63 1.22 -8.30
CA VAL A 140 -1.42 1.31 -7.47
C VAL A 140 -1.68 2.13 -6.21
N SER A 141 -2.45 3.22 -6.31
CA SER A 141 -2.87 4.01 -5.14
C SER A 141 -3.70 3.19 -4.15
N VAL A 142 -4.64 2.38 -4.63
CA VAL A 142 -5.44 1.47 -3.79
C VAL A 142 -4.56 0.45 -3.08
N ILE A 143 -3.62 -0.18 -3.79
CA ILE A 143 -2.67 -1.14 -3.19
C ILE A 143 -1.82 -0.48 -2.11
N LYS A 144 -1.25 0.69 -2.39
CA LYS A 144 -0.44 1.43 -1.42
C LYS A 144 -1.23 1.75 -0.16
N GLU A 145 -2.48 2.20 -0.28
CA GLU A 145 -3.33 2.53 0.87
C GLU A 145 -3.76 1.30 1.67
N LEU A 146 -4.27 0.25 1.01
CA LEU A 146 -4.67 -1.01 1.66
C LEU A 146 -3.51 -1.63 2.45
N VAL A 147 -2.32 -1.67 1.87
CA VAL A 147 -1.17 -2.29 2.54
C VAL A 147 -0.61 -1.37 3.62
N MET A 148 -0.29 -0.12 3.29
CA MET A 148 0.48 0.75 4.20
C MET A 148 -0.37 1.35 5.33
N GLU A 149 -1.66 1.59 5.10
CA GLU A 149 -2.55 2.18 6.12
C GLU A 149 -3.35 1.10 6.87
N HIS A 150 -3.64 -0.03 6.22
CA HIS A 150 -4.51 -1.08 6.79
C HIS A 150 -3.84 -2.44 6.99
N GLY A 151 -2.61 -2.66 6.51
CA GLY A 151 -1.91 -3.95 6.65
C GLY A 151 -2.56 -5.08 5.86
N ILE A 152 -3.31 -4.76 4.80
CA ILE A 152 -4.01 -5.74 3.98
C ILE A 152 -3.10 -6.21 2.86
N GLU A 153 -2.85 -7.51 2.80
CA GLU A 153 -2.05 -8.12 1.75
C GLU A 153 -2.69 -7.96 0.36
N CYS A 154 -1.91 -7.46 -0.59
CA CYS A 154 -2.34 -7.20 -1.96
C CYS A 154 -1.33 -7.83 -2.95
N LYS A 155 -1.77 -8.10 -4.18
CA LYS A 155 -0.88 -8.51 -5.28
C LYS A 155 -1.22 -7.72 -6.54
N PHE A 156 -0.20 -7.08 -7.11
CA PHE A 156 -0.25 -6.51 -8.45
C PHE A 156 0.06 -7.62 -9.46
N VAL A 157 -0.84 -7.83 -10.42
CA VAL A 157 -0.63 -8.80 -11.50
C VAL A 157 -0.96 -8.14 -12.83
N ASP A 158 0.02 -8.15 -13.73
CA ASP A 158 -0.17 -7.76 -15.12
C ASP A 158 -0.87 -8.88 -15.89
N PHE A 159 -1.83 -8.54 -16.75
CA PHE A 159 -2.61 -9.52 -17.50
C PHE A 159 -1.74 -10.44 -18.37
N PHE A 160 -0.69 -9.91 -19.01
CA PHE A 160 0.20 -10.74 -19.82
C PHE A 160 1.12 -11.61 -18.97
N GLU A 161 1.52 -11.14 -17.78
CA GLU A 161 2.20 -11.97 -16.78
C GLU A 161 1.31 -13.12 -16.31
N LEU A 162 0.04 -12.84 -15.98
CA LEU A 162 -0.96 -13.84 -15.61
C LEU A 162 -1.16 -14.90 -16.70
N LEU A 163 -1.34 -14.47 -17.96
CA LEU A 163 -1.53 -15.41 -19.07
C LEU A 163 -0.29 -16.29 -19.32
N ARG A 164 0.91 -15.74 -19.14
CA ARG A 164 2.15 -16.53 -19.24
C ARG A 164 2.21 -17.58 -18.13
N ASP A 165 1.95 -17.19 -16.89
CA ASP A 165 1.98 -18.09 -15.74
C ASP A 165 0.97 -19.24 -15.91
N ILE A 166 -0.27 -18.92 -16.33
CA ILE A 166 -1.32 -19.91 -16.64
C ILE A 166 -0.85 -20.87 -17.73
N ARG A 167 -0.28 -20.35 -18.83
CA ARG A 167 0.21 -21.19 -19.94
C ARG A 167 1.34 -22.12 -19.51
N THR A 168 2.19 -21.68 -18.58
CA THR A 168 3.32 -22.49 -18.07
C THR A 168 2.95 -23.48 -16.97
N GLY A 169 1.68 -23.53 -16.54
CA GLY A 169 1.22 -24.47 -15.50
C GLY A 169 1.72 -24.13 -14.09
N MET A 170 2.19 -22.90 -13.85
CA MET A 170 2.72 -22.50 -12.55
C MET A 170 1.57 -22.08 -11.61
N GLU A 171 1.28 -22.87 -10.57
CA GLU A 171 0.28 -22.60 -9.53
C GLU A 171 0.63 -21.44 -8.57
N ARG A 172 1.40 -20.43 -9.01
CA ARG A 172 1.90 -19.35 -8.12
C ARG A 172 0.88 -18.26 -7.79
N ILE A 173 -0.38 -18.39 -8.22
CA ILE A 173 -1.33 -17.25 -8.23
C ILE A 173 -2.52 -17.46 -7.28
N PHE A 174 -2.90 -18.69 -6.95
CA PHE A 174 -4.13 -18.96 -6.19
C PHE A 174 -3.89 -19.15 -4.69
N GLN A 175 -3.58 -18.06 -3.97
CA GLN A 175 -3.84 -17.98 -2.54
C GLN A 175 -4.58 -16.67 -2.25
N LYS A 176 -5.55 -16.73 -1.32
CA LYS A 176 -6.50 -15.68 -0.90
C LYS A 176 -5.83 -14.29 -0.72
N ARG A 177 -5.62 -13.58 -1.81
CA ARG A 177 -5.01 -12.25 -1.88
C ARG A 177 -5.96 -11.36 -2.66
N ILE A 178 -6.04 -10.08 -2.31
CA ILE A 178 -6.71 -9.12 -3.19
C ILE A 178 -5.92 -9.08 -4.49
N LEU A 179 -6.50 -9.70 -5.52
CA LEU A 179 -5.97 -9.72 -6.87
C LEU A 179 -6.65 -8.58 -7.62
N LEU A 180 -5.99 -7.43 -7.68
CA LEU A 180 -6.41 -6.35 -8.58
C LEU A 180 -5.87 -6.69 -9.97
N ILE A 181 -6.69 -7.36 -10.77
CA ILE A 181 -6.39 -7.63 -12.18
C ILE A 181 -6.60 -6.33 -12.96
N LEU A 182 -5.55 -5.84 -13.60
CA LEU A 182 -5.65 -4.79 -14.61
C LEU A 182 -6.02 -5.45 -15.96
N MET A 183 -7.15 -5.06 -16.53
CA MET A 183 -7.51 -5.30 -17.93
C MET A 183 -7.20 -4.07 -18.78
#